data_AF-A0A1G0FA64-F1
#
_entry.id   AF-A0A1G0FA64-F1
#
_cell.length_a   1.000
_cell.length_b   1.000
_cell.length_c   1.000
_cell.angle_alpha   90.00
_cell.angle_beta   90.00
_cell.angle_gamma   90.00
#
_symmetry.space_group_name_H-M   'P 1'
#
loop_
_entity.id
_entity.type
_entity.pdbx_description
1 polymer ?
#
loop_
_entity_poly.entity_id
_entity_poly.type
_entity_poly.pdbx_seq_one_letter_code
_entity_poly.pdbx_strand_id
1 'polypeptide(L)'
;MLNTTDKIIKHKVGLLNLAEELGNVSKACTIMGLSRDTFYRYKSAVDEGGIESLFDRTRRKPNLSNRVDEATERAVLEYAVAFPAHGQHRASNELRKKGVFVSGSGVRSIWVRNNIGVSPRKSHVAKELILQ
;
A
#
# COMPACT_ATOMS: atom_id res chain seq x y z
N MET A 1 -29.57 10.29 3.26
CA MET A 1 -28.46 10.70 4.17
C MET A 1 -27.53 9.54 4.49
N LEU A 2 -26.26 9.65 4.08
CA LEU A 2 -25.18 8.71 4.37
C LEU A 2 -24.50 9.09 5.69
N ASN A 3 -24.30 8.12 6.59
CA ASN A 3 -23.68 8.34 7.90
C ASN A 3 -22.31 7.65 7.98
N THR A 4 -21.31 8.36 8.51
CA THR A 4 -19.98 7.80 8.80
C THR A 4 -19.41 8.40 10.09
N THR A 5 -18.81 7.54 10.91
CA THR A 5 -18.05 7.93 12.11
C THR A 5 -16.59 8.27 11.79
N ASP A 6 -16.12 7.94 10.59
CA ASP A 6 -14.72 8.08 10.21
C ASP A 6 -14.38 9.47 9.66
N LYS A 7 -13.48 10.16 10.37
CA LYS A 7 -13.00 11.49 9.98
C LYS A 7 -12.38 11.51 8.58
N ILE A 8 -11.86 10.37 8.10
CA ILE A 8 -11.18 10.22 6.81
C ILE A 8 -12.13 10.46 5.63
N ILE A 9 -13.35 9.92 5.70
CA ILE A 9 -14.32 9.98 4.59
C ILE A 9 -15.42 11.02 4.82
N LYS A 10 -15.46 11.68 5.98
CA LYS A 10 -16.45 12.70 6.33
C LYS A 10 -16.63 13.77 5.26
N HIS A 11 -15.55 14.25 4.66
CA HIS A 11 -15.62 15.27 3.61
C HIS A 11 -16.27 14.74 2.31
N LYS A 12 -16.02 13.47 1.95
CA LYS A 12 -16.61 12.84 0.77
C LYS A 12 -18.11 12.58 0.97
N VAL A 13 -18.47 12.06 2.14
CA VAL A 13 -19.86 11.82 2.54
C VAL A 13 -20.65 13.13 2.67
N GLY A 14 -20.02 14.17 3.22
CA GLY A 14 -20.62 15.50 3.33
C GLY A 14 -21.05 16.10 1.99
N LEU A 15 -20.27 15.89 0.92
CA LEU A 15 -20.66 16.34 -0.42
C LEU A 15 -21.92 15.64 -0.94
N LEU A 16 -22.02 14.33 -0.74
CA LEU A 16 -23.16 13.57 -1.19
C LEU A 16 -24.44 13.97 -0.44
N ASN A 17 -24.33 14.16 0.88
CA ASN A 17 -25.44 14.63 1.71
C ASN A 17 -25.86 16.06 1.35
N LEU A 18 -24.90 16.98 1.17
CA LEU A 18 -25.20 18.37 0.81
C LEU A 18 -25.91 18.48 -0.55
N ALA A 19 -25.52 17.64 -1.52
CA ALA A 19 -26.20 17.59 -2.81
C ALA A 19 -27.64 17.05 -2.70
N GLU A 20 -27.88 16.08 -1.81
CA GLU A 20 -29.21 15.53 -1.51
C GLU A 20 -30.10 16.59 -0.84
N GLU A 21 -29.57 17.30 0.18
CA GLU A 21 -30.28 18.37 0.90
C GLU A 21 -30.64 19.56 0.00
N LEU A 22 -29.72 19.98 -0.88
CA LEU A 22 -29.95 21.11 -1.78
C LEU A 22 -30.74 20.74 -3.03
N GLY A 23 -30.88 19.44 -3.35
CA GLY A 23 -31.40 18.98 -4.64
C GLY A 23 -30.59 19.47 -5.85
N ASN A 24 -29.37 19.98 -5.64
CA ASN A 24 -28.55 20.62 -6.67
C ASN A 24 -27.06 20.31 -6.50
N VAL A 25 -26.57 19.42 -7.37
CA VAL A 25 -25.18 18.98 -7.38
C VAL A 25 -24.20 20.12 -7.64
N SER A 26 -24.51 21.00 -8.60
CA SER A 26 -23.60 22.10 -8.98
C SER A 26 -23.39 23.06 -7.80
N LYS A 27 -24.47 23.42 -7.09
CA LYS A 27 -24.41 24.31 -5.93
C LYS A 27 -23.64 23.67 -4.78
N ALA A 28 -23.88 22.39 -4.49
CA ALA A 28 -23.13 21.65 -3.48
C ALA A 28 -21.63 21.58 -3.80
N CYS A 29 -21.27 21.32 -5.06
CA CYS A 29 -19.89 21.30 -5.54
C CYS A 29 -19.20 22.66 -5.39
N THR A 30 -19.88 23.75 -5.74
CA THR A 30 -19.36 25.12 -5.57
C THR A 30 -19.12 25.46 -4.11
N ILE A 31 -20.05 25.12 -3.20
CA ILE A 31 -19.92 25.37 -1.76
C ILE A 31 -18.74 24.61 -1.17
N MET A 32 -18.51 23.36 -1.60
CA MET A 32 -17.44 22.52 -1.10
C MET A 32 -16.10 22.67 -1.84
N GLY A 33 -16.04 23.50 -2.88
CA GLY A 33 -14.82 23.69 -3.68
C GLY A 33 -14.38 22.44 -4.44
N LEU A 34 -15.33 21.60 -4.88
CA LEU A 34 -15.07 20.36 -5.60
C LEU A 34 -15.62 20.42 -7.03
N SER A 35 -15.05 19.63 -7.94
CA SER A 35 -15.59 19.50 -9.30
C SER A 35 -16.82 18.59 -9.33
N ARG A 36 -17.72 18.83 -10.29
CA ARG A 36 -18.85 17.93 -10.57
C ARG A 36 -18.40 16.51 -10.89
N ASP A 37 -17.26 16.34 -11.57
CA ASP A 37 -16.68 15.02 -11.83
C ASP A 37 -16.33 14.27 -10.55
N THR A 38 -15.84 14.98 -9.52
CA THR A 38 -15.53 14.38 -8.22
C THR A 38 -16.79 13.86 -7.54
N PHE A 39 -17.89 14.61 -7.64
CA PHE A 39 -19.19 14.17 -7.14
C PHE A 39 -19.62 12.85 -7.78
N TYR A 40 -19.62 12.78 -9.12
CA TYR A 40 -20.08 11.57 -9.81
C TYR A 40 -19.16 10.37 -9.54
N ARG A 41 -17.86 10.58 -9.36
CA ARG A 41 -16.94 9.50 -8.93
C ARG A 41 -17.29 8.95 -7.55
N TYR A 42 -17.60 9.81 -6.58
CA TYR A 42 -18.00 9.36 -5.24
C TYR A 42 -19.37 8.72 -5.26
N LYS A 43 -20.32 9.27 -6.04
CA LYS A 43 -21.64 8.69 -6.19
C LYS A 43 -21.59 7.29 -6.80
N SER A 44 -20.90 7.12 -7.93
CA SER A 44 -20.69 5.79 -8.55
C SER A 44 -20.05 4.80 -7.58
N ALA A 45 -19.04 5.23 -6.82
CA ALA A 45 -18.40 4.37 -5.83
C ALA A 45 -19.40 3.91 -4.75
N VAL A 46 -20.20 4.83 -4.20
CA VAL A 46 -21.21 4.50 -3.19
C VAL A 46 -22.32 3.63 -3.76
N ASP A 47 -22.76 3.88 -4.98
CA ASP A 47 -23.80 3.10 -5.66
C ASP A 47 -23.31 1.65 -5.94
N GLU A 48 -22.01 1.46 -6.23
CA GLU A 48 -21.41 0.14 -6.48
C GLU A 48 -21.00 -0.63 -5.22
N GLY A 49 -20.48 0.06 -4.21
CA GLY A 49 -19.78 -0.56 -3.07
C GLY A 49 -20.07 0.06 -1.72
N GLY A 50 -21.15 0.84 -1.61
CA GLY A 50 -21.58 1.49 -0.37
C GLY A 50 -20.59 2.54 0.14
N ILE A 51 -20.77 3.00 1.37
CA ILE A 51 -19.92 4.03 2.00
C ILE A 51 -18.46 3.57 2.12
N GLU A 52 -18.23 2.27 2.28
CA GLU A 52 -16.89 1.69 2.41
C GLU A 52 -16.03 1.88 1.14
N SER A 53 -16.67 1.98 -0.03
CA SER A 53 -15.98 2.28 -1.29
C SER A 53 -15.26 3.64 -1.30
N LEU A 54 -15.66 4.57 -0.41
CA LEU A 54 -15.08 5.90 -0.30
C LEU A 54 -13.76 5.90 0.47
N PHE A 55 -13.41 4.82 1.18
CA PHE A 55 -12.08 4.68 1.78
C PHE A 55 -11.03 4.66 0.66
N ASP A 56 -9.93 5.38 0.90
CA ASP A 56 -8.92 5.62 -0.12
C ASP A 56 -8.29 4.30 -0.57
N ARG A 57 -8.60 3.86 -1.80
CA ARG A 57 -7.89 2.75 -2.43
C ARG A 57 -6.46 3.22 -2.69
N THR A 58 -5.51 2.73 -1.91
CA THR A 58 -4.10 3.13 -1.99
C THR A 58 -3.64 3.10 -3.46
N ARG A 59 -3.30 4.27 -4.02
CA ARG A 59 -2.94 4.39 -5.45
C ARG A 59 -1.65 3.65 -5.82
N ARG A 60 -0.82 3.30 -4.84
CA ARG A 60 0.45 2.61 -5.09
C ARG A 60 0.22 1.11 -5.19
N LYS A 61 -0.05 0.64 -6.40
CA LYS A 61 0.03 -0.79 -6.73
C LYS A 61 1.51 -1.17 -6.98
N PRO A 62 1.99 -2.33 -6.53
CA PRO A 62 3.32 -2.82 -6.89
C PRO A 62 3.44 -2.94 -8.41
N ASN A 63 4.54 -2.42 -8.98
CA ASN A 63 4.85 -2.65 -10.39
C ASN A 63 5.65 -3.97 -10.53
N LEU A 64 4.99 -5.00 -11.06
CA LEU A 64 5.59 -6.34 -11.22
C LEU A 64 6.78 -6.34 -12.17
N SER A 65 6.84 -5.43 -13.16
CA SER A 65 7.99 -5.34 -14.08
C SER A 65 9.28 -4.94 -13.38
N ASN A 66 9.18 -4.28 -12.22
CA ASN A 66 10.33 -3.84 -11.44
C ASN A 66 10.73 -4.88 -10.37
N ARG A 67 10.13 -6.08 -10.40
CA ARG A 67 10.47 -7.15 -9.47
C ARG A 67 11.77 -7.79 -9.90
N VAL A 68 12.64 -8.05 -8.92
CA VAL A 68 13.80 -8.93 -9.11
C VAL A 68 13.32 -10.33 -9.45
N ASP A 69 14.16 -11.11 -10.11
CA ASP A 69 13.88 -12.52 -10.35
C ASP A 69 13.74 -13.28 -9.02
N GLU A 70 13.04 -14.41 -9.09
CA GLU A 70 12.72 -15.24 -7.93
C GLU A 70 13.98 -15.78 -7.24
N ALA A 71 15.04 -16.09 -7.98
CA ALA A 71 16.27 -16.62 -7.40
C ALA A 71 16.99 -15.55 -6.55
N THR A 72 17.05 -14.31 -7.04
CA THR A 72 17.56 -13.16 -6.27
C THR A 72 16.69 -12.89 -5.03
N GLU A 73 15.37 -12.96 -5.16
CA GLU A 73 14.45 -12.81 -4.02
C GLU A 73 14.69 -13.89 -2.96
N ARG A 74 14.76 -15.16 -3.36
CA ARG A 74 15.01 -16.30 -2.46
C ARG A 74 16.35 -16.18 -1.75
N ALA A 75 17.43 -15.84 -2.47
CA ALA A 75 18.74 -15.64 -1.87
C ALA A 75 18.75 -14.54 -0.80
N VAL A 76 17.96 -13.47 -1.00
CA VAL A 76 17.83 -12.38 -0.03
C VAL A 76 17.06 -12.81 1.23
N LEU A 77 16.02 -13.66 1.07
CA LEU A 77 15.24 -14.20 2.18
C LEU A 77 16.04 -15.20 3.01
N GLU A 78 16.72 -16.15 2.35
CA GLU A 78 17.61 -17.13 2.98
C GLU A 78 18.71 -16.43 3.79
N TYR A 79 19.32 -15.40 3.21
CA TYR A 79 20.33 -14.61 3.89
C TYR A 79 19.77 -13.90 5.14
N ALA A 80 18.54 -13.38 5.07
CA ALA A 80 17.90 -12.71 6.20
C ALA A 80 17.58 -13.67 7.37
N VAL A 81 17.28 -14.94 7.07
CA VAL A 81 17.12 -16.00 8.07
C VAL A 81 18.45 -16.36 8.70
N ALA A 82 19.49 -16.56 7.88
CA ALA A 82 20.82 -16.94 8.36
C ALA A 82 21.48 -15.84 9.20
N PHE A 83 21.28 -14.57 8.84
CA PHE A 83 21.94 -13.42 9.46
C PHE A 83 20.96 -12.29 9.82
N PRO A 84 20.07 -12.49 10.80
CA PRO A 84 18.99 -11.55 11.12
C PRO A 84 19.49 -10.18 11.60
N ALA A 85 20.67 -10.12 12.22
CA ALA A 85 21.30 -8.89 12.67
C ALA A 85 21.86 -8.02 11.52
N HIS A 86 22.04 -8.59 10.33
CA HIS A 86 22.63 -7.85 9.22
C HIS A 86 21.62 -6.87 8.60
N GLY A 87 22.02 -5.60 8.49
CA GLY A 87 21.26 -4.55 7.81
C GLY A 87 21.27 -4.69 6.29
N GLN A 88 20.42 -3.93 5.60
CA GLN A 88 20.20 -4.01 4.15
C GLN A 88 21.48 -3.85 3.31
N HIS A 89 22.38 -2.94 3.71
CA HIS A 89 23.65 -2.69 3.00
C HIS A 89 24.64 -3.84 3.21
N ARG A 90 24.72 -4.39 4.42
CA ARG A 90 25.57 -5.56 4.71
C ARG A 90 25.07 -6.79 3.95
N ALA A 91 23.76 -7.02 3.93
CA ALA A 91 23.17 -8.12 3.16
C ALA A 91 23.47 -8.00 1.66
N SER A 92 23.27 -6.82 1.08
CA SER A 92 23.60 -6.53 -0.32
C SER A 92 25.08 -6.82 -0.64
N ASN A 93 26.02 -6.38 0.21
CA ASN A 93 27.44 -6.63 0.01
C ASN A 93 27.83 -8.12 0.10
N GLU A 94 27.28 -8.85 1.07
CA GLU A 94 27.56 -10.28 1.22
C GLU A 94 26.94 -11.11 0.09
N LEU A 95 25.75 -10.74 -0.38
CA LEU A 95 25.11 -11.35 -1.54
C LEU A 95 25.92 -11.10 -2.83
N ARG A 96 26.49 -9.90 -2.97
CA ARG A 96 27.36 -9.56 -4.10
C ARG A 96 28.59 -10.46 -4.17
N LYS A 97 29.19 -10.81 -3.03
CA LYS A 97 30.31 -11.77 -2.95
C LYS A 97 29.91 -13.18 -3.40
N LYS A 98 28.62 -13.53 -3.30
CA LYS A 98 28.03 -14.80 -3.75
C LYS A 98 27.53 -14.75 -5.19
N GLY A 99 27.79 -13.67 -5.93
CA GLY A 99 27.32 -13.49 -7.31
C GLY A 99 25.87 -13.00 -7.44
N VAL A 100 25.20 -12.66 -6.34
CA VAL A 100 23.83 -12.11 -6.36
C VAL A 100 23.88 -10.59 -6.29
N PHE A 101 23.53 -9.93 -7.39
CA PHE A 101 23.62 -8.48 -7.53
C PHE A 101 22.28 -7.81 -7.21
N VAL A 102 22.13 -7.33 -5.97
CA VAL A 102 20.96 -6.57 -5.53
C VAL A 102 21.42 -5.38 -4.69
N SER A 103 20.84 -4.20 -4.93
CA SER A 103 21.16 -3.00 -4.15
C SER A 103 20.60 -3.08 -2.73
N GLY A 104 21.16 -2.31 -1.78
CA GLY A 104 20.62 -2.24 -0.41
C GLY A 104 19.14 -1.81 -0.36
N SER A 105 18.74 -0.87 -1.23
CA SER A 105 17.33 -0.47 -1.39
C SER A 105 16.47 -1.58 -1.99
N GLY A 106 17.05 -2.36 -2.91
CA GLY A 106 16.45 -3.60 -3.42
C GLY A 106 16.15 -4.55 -2.28
N VAL A 107 17.16 -4.96 -1.51
CA VAL A 107 17.03 -5.83 -0.32
C VAL A 107 15.93 -5.34 0.63
N ARG A 108 15.91 -4.04 0.95
CA ARG A 108 14.85 -3.46 1.79
C ARG A 108 13.46 -3.65 1.22
N SER A 109 13.30 -3.44 -0.09
CA SER A 109 12.01 -3.59 -0.77
C SER A 109 11.54 -5.05 -0.74
N ILE A 110 12.46 -6.01 -0.84
CA ILE A 110 12.19 -7.44 -0.68
C ILE A 110 11.75 -7.77 0.75
N TRP A 111 12.40 -7.19 1.75
CA TRP A 111 12.01 -7.41 3.14
C TRP A 111 10.63 -6.82 3.46
N VAL A 112 10.37 -5.58 3.06
CA VAL A 112 9.07 -4.91 3.32
C VAL A 112 7.91 -5.68 2.70
N ARG A 113 8.04 -6.15 1.45
CA ARG A 113 6.96 -6.91 0.79
C ARG A 113 6.72 -8.29 1.39
N ASN A 114 7.74 -8.88 2.03
CA ASN A 114 7.66 -10.16 2.73
C ASN A 114 7.46 -9.98 4.25
N ASN A 115 7.08 -8.78 4.71
CA ASN A 115 6.84 -8.44 6.12
C ASN A 115 8.04 -8.72 7.06
N ILE A 116 9.26 -8.73 6.53
CA ILE A 116 10.49 -8.87 7.29
C ILE A 116 10.89 -7.48 7.80
N GLY A 117 10.67 -7.23 9.09
CA GLY A 117 11.07 -5.98 9.74
C GLY A 117 12.61 -5.78 9.77
N VAL A 118 13.07 -4.55 9.97
CA VAL A 118 14.51 -4.21 10.07
C VAL A 118 15.12 -4.58 11.44
N SER A 119 14.28 -5.02 12.38
CA SER A 119 14.63 -5.36 13.77
C SER A 119 15.29 -6.75 13.90
N PRO A 120 16.09 -7.05 14.94
CA PRO A 120 16.65 -8.40 15.22
C PRO A 120 15.65 -9.57 15.26
N ARG A 121 14.35 -9.34 15.14
CA ARG A 121 13.29 -10.37 15.03
C ARG A 121 13.09 -10.93 13.61
N LYS A 122 14.06 -10.81 12.69
CA LYS A 122 13.92 -11.34 11.31
C LYS A 122 13.79 -12.87 11.25
N SER A 123 14.22 -13.58 12.30
CA SER A 123 14.36 -15.03 12.32
C SER A 123 13.04 -15.80 12.35
N HIS A 124 11.94 -15.23 12.84
CA HIS A 124 10.67 -15.97 12.96
C HIS A 124 9.85 -15.85 11.67
N VAL A 125 9.65 -14.63 11.16
CA VAL A 125 8.84 -14.35 9.96
C VAL A 125 9.49 -14.93 8.70
N ALA A 126 10.81 -14.82 8.56
CA ALA A 126 11.49 -15.28 7.36
C ALA A 126 11.64 -16.82 7.29
N LYS A 127 11.53 -17.54 8.41
CA LYS A 127 11.53 -19.02 8.40
C LYS A 127 10.23 -19.60 7.83
N GLU A 128 9.10 -18.96 8.11
CA GLU A 128 7.78 -19.40 7.63
C GLU A 128 7.65 -19.23 6.11
N LEU A 129 8.28 -18.20 5.55
CA LEU A 129 8.32 -17.89 4.11
C LEU A 129 9.21 -18.82 3.26
N ILE A 130 10.16 -19.55 3.87
CA ILE A 130 11.05 -20.48 3.15
C ILE A 130 10.46 -21.91 3.12
N LEU A 131 9.46 -22.20 3.95
CA LEU A 131 8.83 -23.51 4.10
C LEU A 131 7.48 -23.65 3.35
N GLN A 132 7.10 -22.65 2.54
CA GLN A 132 5.96 -22.67 1.62
C GLN A 132 6.46 -22.61 0.18
#